data_AF-A0A529QN51-F1
#
_entry.id   AF-A0A529QN51-F1
#
_cell.length_a   1.000
_cell.length_b   1.000
_cell.length_c   1.000
_cell.angle_alpha   90.00
_cell.angle_beta   90.00
_cell.angle_gamma   90.00
#
_symmetry.space_group_name_H-M   'P 1'
#
loop_
_entity.id
_entity.type
_entity.pdbx_description
1 polymer ?
#
loop_
_entity_poly.entity_id
_entity_poly.type
_entity_poly.pdbx_seq_one_letter_code
_entity_poly.pdbx_strand_id
1 'polypeptide(L)' 'FSGLEAGAFRHPDHRFEWSRAEFEAWAAKIAETYSYVPAISGIGDVDPSFGAPTQMAVFTR' A
#
# COMPACT_ATOMS: atom_id res chain seq x y z
N PHE A 1 -9.98 -14.48 -15.01
CA PHE A 1 -9.90 -13.03 -14.81
C PHE A 1 -9.08 -12.45 -15.94
N SER A 2 -9.67 -11.57 -16.76
CA SER A 2 -8.88 -10.74 -17.68
C SER A 2 -7.92 -9.91 -16.82
N GLY A 3 -6.62 -10.05 -17.05
CA GLY A 3 -5.60 -9.36 -16.26
C GLY A 3 -5.83 -7.84 -16.29
N LEU A 4 -5.47 -7.17 -15.21
CA LEU A 4 -5.48 -5.72 -15.14
C LEU A 4 -4.49 -5.18 -16.18
N GLU A 5 -4.93 -4.27 -17.05
CA GLU A 5 -4.01 -3.64 -18.01
C GLU A 5 -2.98 -2.77 -17.26
N ALA A 6 -1.78 -2.67 -17.83
CA ALA A 6 -0.73 -1.84 -17.26
C ALA A 6 -1.20 -0.37 -17.17
N GLY A 7 -1.17 0.20 -15.97
CA GLY A 7 -1.61 1.58 -15.72
C GLY A 7 -3.12 1.76 -15.51
N ALA A 8 -3.92 0.70 -15.60
CA ALA A 8 -5.33 0.76 -15.25
C ALA A 8 -5.52 0.70 -13.72
N PHE A 9 -6.55 1.38 -13.22
CA PHE A 9 -7.01 1.22 -11.84
C PHE A 9 -7.74 -0.11 -11.66
N ARG A 10 -7.56 -0.73 -10.49
CA ARG A 10 -8.30 -1.93 -10.06
C ARG A 10 -9.80 -1.67 -9.91
N HIS A 11 -10.18 -0.43 -9.60
CA HIS A 11 -11.57 -0.01 -9.50
C HIS A 11 -11.76 1.39 -10.09
N PRO A 12 -12.81 1.66 -10.88
CA PRO A 12 -13.03 2.96 -11.54
C PRO A 12 -13.17 4.14 -10.56
N ASP A 13 -13.60 3.88 -9.32
CA ASP A 13 -13.73 4.92 -8.30
C ASP A 13 -12.42 5.26 -7.57
N HIS A 14 -11.34 4.51 -7.81
CA HIS A 14 -10.03 4.85 -7.25
C HIS A 14 -9.51 6.14 -7.88
N ARG A 15 -9.09 7.07 -7.02
CA ARG A 15 -8.44 8.33 -7.45
C ARG A 15 -6.92 8.18 -7.57
N PHE A 16 -6.37 7.23 -6.84
CA PHE A 16 -4.96 6.85 -6.86
C PHE A 16 -4.83 5.41 -6.33
N GLU A 17 -3.75 4.74 -6.69
CA GLU A 17 -3.33 3.46 -6.13
C GLU A 17 -1.83 3.55 -5.91
N TRP A 18 -1.40 3.54 -4.65
CA TRP A 18 0.02 3.68 -4.33
C TRP A 18 0.81 2.41 -4.59
N SER A 19 2.01 2.59 -5.12
CA SER A 19 3.09 1.62 -5.03
C SER A 19 3.49 1.37 -3.57
N ARG A 20 4.32 0.34 -3.34
CA ARG A 20 4.88 0.06 -2.01
C ARG A 20 5.69 1.23 -1.47
N ALA A 21 6.56 1.79 -2.30
CA ALA A 21 7.40 2.92 -1.91
C ALA A 21 6.60 4.18 -1.56
N GLU A 22 5.54 4.50 -2.32
CA GLU A 22 4.69 5.65 -2.02
C GLU A 22 3.92 5.48 -0.71
N PHE A 23 3.38 4.28 -0.45
CA PHE A 23 2.67 3.99 0.79
C PHE A 23 3.60 4.01 2.00
N GLU A 24 4.79 3.41 1.89
CA GLU A 24 5.82 3.43 2.94
C GLU A 24 6.28 4.85 3.26
N ALA A 25 6.56 5.66 2.25
CA ALA A 25 6.96 7.06 2.44
C ALA A 25 5.86 7.90 3.09
N TRP A 26 4.60 7.69 2.69
CA TRP A 26 3.47 8.35 3.32
C TRP A 26 3.31 7.94 4.79
N ALA A 27 3.38 6.64 5.10
CA ALA A 27 3.28 6.14 6.46
C ALA A 27 4.40 6.67 7.37
N ALA A 28 5.64 6.74 6.86
CA ALA A 28 6.77 7.32 7.58
C ALA A 28 6.54 8.81 7.92
N LYS A 29 6.01 9.60 6.96
CA LYS A 29 5.67 11.01 7.20
C LYS A 29 4.60 11.18 8.28
N ILE A 30 3.57 10.33 8.27
CA ILE A 30 2.52 10.34 9.30
C ILE A 30 3.12 9.99 10.68
N ALA A 31 3.97 8.97 10.73
CA ALA A 31 4.66 8.55 11.95
C ALA A 31 5.51 9.67 12.57
N GLU A 32 6.31 10.37 11.75
CA GLU A 32 7.12 11.51 12.18
C GLU A 32 6.25 12.66 12.70
N THR A 33 5.21 13.02 11.94
CA THR A 33 4.34 14.17 12.25
C THR A 33 3.57 13.98 13.56
N TYR A 34 3.12 12.76 13.83
CA TYR A 34 2.19 12.47 14.92
C TYR A 34 2.75 11.52 15.99
N SER A 35 4.06 11.27 15.96
CA SER A 35 4.77 10.43 16.93
C SER A 35 4.18 9.02 17.07
N TYR A 36 4.03 8.31 15.94
CA TYR A 36 3.69 6.89 15.90
C TYR A 36 4.89 6.06 15.42
N VAL A 37 4.83 4.75 15.67
CA VAL A 37 5.69 3.73 15.07
C VAL A 37 4.81 2.90 14.12
N PRO A 38 5.01 2.98 12.79
CA PRO A 38 4.24 2.21 11.83
C PRO A 38 4.84 0.82 11.64
N ALA A 39 4.00 -0.21 11.64
CA ALA A 39 4.32 -1.55 11.17
C ALA A 39 3.58 -1.82 9.86
N ILE A 40 4.31 -2.07 8.77
CA ILE A 40 3.75 -2.29 7.44
C ILE A 40 3.74 -3.78 7.12
N SER A 41 2.61 -4.25 6.58
CA SER A 41 2.41 -5.64 6.16
C SER A 41 1.46 -5.71 4.96
N GLY A 42 1.34 -6.90 4.36
CA GLY A 42 0.42 -7.17 3.25
C GLY A 42 -0.76 -8.05 3.66
N ILE A 43 -1.88 -7.93 2.96
CA ILE A 43 -3.04 -8.82 3.07
C ILE A 43 -3.25 -9.53 1.73
N GLY A 44 -3.41 -10.86 1.78
CA GLY A 44 -3.57 -11.72 0.62
C GLY A 44 -2.26 -12.39 0.18
N ASP A 45 -2.35 -13.19 -0.88
CA ASP A 45 -1.21 -13.96 -1.40
C ASP A 45 -0.08 -13.03 -1.86
N VAL A 46 1.14 -13.36 -1.47
CA VAL A 46 2.33 -12.58 -1.82
C VAL A 46 2.83 -13.03 -3.19
N ASP A 47 2.79 -12.14 -4.16
CA ASP A 47 3.53 -12.31 -5.40
C ASP A 47 5.01 -11.97 -5.18
N PRO A 48 5.98 -12.78 -5.65
CA PRO A 48 7.40 -12.51 -5.45
C PRO A 48 7.89 -11.17 -6.04
N SER A 49 7.26 -10.70 -7.11
CA SER A 49 7.64 -9.47 -7.80
C SER A 49 6.84 -8.27 -7.29
N PHE A 50 5.52 -8.45 -7.09
CA PHE A 50 4.58 -7.36 -6.81
C PHE A 50 4.18 -7.24 -5.34
N GLY A 51 4.45 -8.25 -4.52
CA GLY A 51 4.02 -8.32 -3.12
C GLY A 51 2.56 -8.72 -2.97
N ALA A 52 1.98 -8.43 -1.80
CA ALA A 52 0.57 -8.69 -1.54
C ALA A 52 -0.34 -7.70 -2.31
N PRO A 53 -1.58 -8.11 -2.68
CA PRO A 53 -2.51 -7.26 -3.42
C PRO A 53 -3.02 -6.06 -2.61
N THR A 54 -2.95 -6.12 -1.27
CA THR A 54 -3.33 -5.03 -0.37
C THR A 54 -2.21 -4.74 0.62
N GLN A 55 -1.94 -3.45 0.82
CA GLN A 55 -0.95 -2.95 1.78
C GLN A 55 -1.66 -2.46 3.05
N MET A 56 -1.08 -2.70 4.21
CA MET A 56 -1.63 -2.30 5.50
C MET A 56 -0.53 -1.68 6.36
N ALA A 57 -0.84 -0.60 7.06
CA ALA A 57 0.02 0.01 8.07
C ALA A 57 -0.73 0.08 9.40
N VAL A 58 -0.15 -0.48 10.46
CA VAL A 58 -0.64 -0.38 11.83
C VAL A 58 0.23 0.64 12.57
N PHE A 59 -0.40 1.69 13.10
CA PHE A 59 0.30 2.77 13.80
C PHE A 59 0.10 2.62 15.32
N THR A 60 1.18 2.50 16.08
CA THR A 60 1.17 2.42 17.55
C THR A 60 1.98 3.56 18.18
N ARG A 61 1.63 3.98 19.39
CA ARG A 61 2.45 4.92 20.19
C ARG A 61 3.10 4.19 21.34
#